data_AF-A0A3D2XYX6-F1
#
_entry.id   AF-A0A3D2XYX6-F1
#
_cell.length_a   1.000
_cell.length_b   1.000
_cell.length_c   1.000
_cell.angle_alpha   90.00
_cell.angle_beta   90.00
_cell.angle_gamma   90.00
#
_symmetry.space_group_name_H-M   'P 1'
#
loop_
_entity.id
_entity.type
_entity.pdbx_description
1 polymer ?
#
loop_
_entity_poly.entity_id
_entity_poly.type
_entity_poly.pdbx_seq_one_letter_code
_entity_poly.pdbx_strand_id
1 'polypeptide(L)'
;MTTPELKLSEDRAFWLFLGCVALAVVVLLFEILVIQSSWAPVVGFVKAFIFGGVAALIPAFYAAFSFYRSQAQSSTLKSVLVISLLWFLTVAVTLAVSR
;
A
#
# COMPACT_ATOMS: atom_id res chain seq x y z
N MET A 1 -5.15 -18.93 -16.53
CA MET A 1 -3.81 -18.31 -16.67
C MET A 1 -2.79 -19.40 -16.79
N THR A 2 -1.81 -19.24 -17.66
CA THR A 2 -0.64 -20.11 -17.66
C THR A 2 0.25 -19.79 -16.45
N THR A 3 1.10 -20.71 -16.02
CA THR A 3 2.04 -20.51 -14.91
C THR A 3 2.90 -19.24 -15.02
N PRO A 4 3.43 -18.83 -16.21
CA PRO A 4 4.17 -17.57 -16.33
C PRO A 4 3.30 -16.32 -16.18
N GLU A 5 2.03 -16.35 -16.61
CA GLU A 5 1.12 -15.21 -16.46
C GLU A 5 0.74 -14.96 -15.00
N LEU A 6 0.58 -16.03 -14.22
CA LEU A 6 0.30 -15.92 -12.80
C LEU A 6 1.47 -15.26 -12.06
N LYS A 7 2.70 -15.72 -12.32
CA LYS A 7 3.92 -15.17 -11.71
C LYS A 7 4.13 -13.70 -12.07
N LEU A 8 3.90 -13.34 -13.33
CA LEU A 8 3.94 -11.93 -13.76
C LEU A 8 2.92 -11.06 -13.00
N SER A 9 1.73 -11.59 -12.73
CA SER A 9 0.70 -10.87 -11.96
C SER A 9 1.09 -10.72 -10.48
N GLU A 10 1.70 -11.74 -9.89
CA GLU A 10 2.25 -11.67 -8.53
C GLU A 10 3.31 -10.59 -8.41
N ASP A 11 4.28 -10.59 -9.32
CA ASP A 11 5.36 -9.60 -9.35
C ASP A 11 4.79 -8.17 -9.49
N ARG A 12 3.83 -7.96 -10.41
CA ARG A 12 3.19 -6.65 -10.58
C ARG A 12 2.46 -6.19 -9.33
N ALA A 13 1.70 -7.07 -8.67
CA ALA A 13 0.99 -6.72 -7.44
C ALA A 13 1.98 -6.34 -6.33
N PHE A 14 3.08 -7.08 -6.22
CA PHE A 14 4.15 -6.80 -5.26
C PHE A 14 4.84 -5.46 -5.56
N TRP A 15 5.17 -5.18 -6.83
CA TRP A 15 5.77 -3.90 -7.24
C TRP A 15 4.83 -2.72 -7.00
N LEU A 16 3.52 -2.89 -7.20
CA LEU A 16 2.52 -1.87 -6.87
C LEU A 16 2.52 -1.59 -5.35
N PHE A 17 2.53 -2.63 -4.53
CA PHE A 17 2.63 -2.48 -3.08
C PHE A 17 3.93 -1.78 -2.64
N LEU A 18 5.05 -2.19 -3.22
CA LEU A 18 6.34 -1.55 -2.97
C LEU A 18 6.35 -0.08 -3.39
N GLY A 19 5.67 0.26 -4.49
CA GLY A 19 5.44 1.63 -4.93
C GLY A 19 4.69 2.48 -3.89
N CYS A 20 3.66 1.92 -3.24
CA CYS A 20 2.94 2.59 -2.15
C CYS A 20 3.84 2.84 -0.93
N VAL A 21 4.68 1.85 -0.56
CA VAL A 21 5.67 2.01 0.52
C VAL A 21 6.70 3.08 0.17
N ALA A 22 7.23 3.05 -1.06
CA ALA A 22 8.19 4.05 -1.53
C ALA A 22 7.59 5.46 -1.51
N LEU A 23 6.33 5.63 -1.93
CA LEU A 23 5.61 6.90 -1.84
C LEU A 23 5.54 7.40 -0.39
N ALA A 24 5.16 6.52 0.56
CA ALA A 24 5.11 6.87 1.97
C ALA A 24 6.50 7.33 2.49
N VAL A 25 7.56 6.61 2.13
CA VAL A 25 8.94 6.97 2.50
C VAL A 25 9.33 8.33 1.92
N VAL A 26 8.98 8.62 0.66
CA VAL A 26 9.26 9.92 0.03
C VAL A 26 8.54 11.05 0.75
N VAL A 27 7.27 10.87 1.13
CA VAL A 27 6.51 11.85 1.92
C VAL A 27 7.17 12.11 3.27
N LEU A 28 7.61 11.05 3.95
CA LEU A 28 8.32 11.15 5.23
C LEU A 28 9.64 11.93 5.08
N LEU A 29 10.45 11.59 4.08
CA LEU A 29 11.72 12.24 3.82
C LEU A 29 11.52 13.72 3.46
N PHE A 30 10.50 14.05 2.67
CA PHE A 30 10.18 15.43 2.34
C PHE A 30 9.88 16.25 3.59
N GLU A 31 9.03 15.73 4.49
CA GLU A 31 8.69 16.42 5.74
C GLU A 31 9.93 16.61 6.64
N ILE A 32 10.74 15.58 6.83
CA ILE A 32 11.93 15.64 7.69
C ILE A 32 12.99 16.58 7.13
N LEU A 33 13.30 16.47 5.83
CA LEU A 33 14.43 17.16 5.22
C LEU A 33 14.11 18.60 4.82
N VAL A 34 12.85 18.90 4.48
CA VAL A 34 12.46 20.20 3.95
C VAL A 34 11.79 21.09 5.00
N ILE A 35 10.86 20.55 5.81
CA ILE A 35 10.09 21.39 6.76
C ILE A 35 10.92 21.75 8.01
N GLN A 36 11.85 20.89 8.42
CA GLN A 36 12.80 21.14 9.53
C GLN A 36 12.15 21.61 10.86
N SER A 37 10.87 21.28 11.08
CA SER A 37 10.17 21.54 12.33
C SER A 37 10.51 20.47 13.37
N SER A 38 10.50 20.84 14.66
CA SER A 38 10.63 19.86 15.75
C SER A 38 9.53 18.79 15.73
N TRP A 39 8.37 19.11 15.16
CA TRP A 39 7.26 18.17 14.96
C TRP A 39 7.28 17.47 13.60
N ALA A 40 8.18 17.83 12.69
CA ALA A 40 8.25 17.26 11.34
C ALA A 40 8.38 15.73 11.31
N PRO A 41 9.15 15.05 12.21
CA PRO A 41 9.19 13.59 12.21
C PRO A 41 7.83 12.95 12.52
N VAL A 42 7.09 13.52 13.47
CA VAL A 42 5.78 13.00 13.89
C VAL A 42 4.72 13.26 12.82
N VAL A 43 4.63 14.51 12.34
CA VAL A 43 3.67 14.90 11.30
C VAL A 43 3.98 14.18 9.98
N GLY A 44 5.26 14.06 9.64
CA GLY A 44 5.73 13.34 8.47
C GLY A 44 5.38 11.86 8.52
N PHE A 45 5.54 11.21 9.68
CA PHE A 45 5.15 9.81 9.84
C PHE A 45 3.65 9.61 9.64
N VAL A 46 2.83 10.46 10.26
CA VAL A 46 1.36 10.39 10.14
C VAL A 46 0.94 10.60 8.68
N LYS A 47 1.48 11.64 8.02
CA LYS A 47 1.20 11.90 6.60
C LYS A 47 1.63 10.74 5.71
N ALA A 48 2.86 10.26 5.85
CA ALA A 48 3.40 9.13 5.10
C ALA A 48 2.52 7.89 5.25
N PHE A 49 2.11 7.59 6.48
CA PHE A 49 1.23 6.45 6.77
C PHE A 49 -0.14 6.59 6.09
N ILE A 50 -0.75 7.79 6.14
CA ILE A 50 -2.04 8.06 5.50
C ILE A 50 -1.92 7.98 3.97
N PHE A 51 -0.96 8.68 3.37
CA PHE A 51 -0.78 8.70 1.92
C PHE A 51 -0.46 7.31 1.37
N GLY A 52 0.44 6.57 2.03
CA GLY A 52 0.76 5.19 1.66
C GLY A 52 -0.45 4.25 1.80
N GLY A 53 -1.21 4.38 2.89
CA GLY A 53 -2.38 3.52 3.12
C GLY A 53 -3.56 3.81 2.21
N VAL A 54 -3.79 5.08 1.82
CA VAL A 54 -4.78 5.41 0.77
C VAL A 54 -4.32 4.86 -0.58
N ALA A 55 -3.03 5.02 -0.92
CA ALA A 55 -2.48 4.47 -2.16
C ALA A 55 -2.51 2.93 -2.21
N ALA A 56 -2.47 2.25 -1.06
CA ALA A 56 -2.55 0.80 -0.95
C ALA A 56 -3.87 0.22 -1.49
N LEU A 57 -4.91 1.03 -1.74
CA LEU A 57 -6.08 0.57 -2.50
C LEU A 57 -5.71 0.07 -3.90
N ILE A 58 -4.71 0.66 -4.55
CA ILE A 58 -4.29 0.29 -5.91
C ILE A 58 -3.79 -1.18 -5.97
N PRO A 59 -2.78 -1.60 -5.17
CA PRO A 59 -2.37 -3.00 -5.12
C PRO A 59 -3.48 -3.93 -4.61
N ALA A 60 -4.37 -3.47 -3.71
CA ALA A 60 -5.51 -4.25 -3.26
C ALA A 60 -6.50 -4.56 -4.41
N PHE A 61 -6.93 -3.54 -5.16
CA PHE A 61 -7.82 -3.72 -6.31
C PHE A 61 -7.18 -4.59 -7.38
N TYR A 62 -5.89 -4.38 -7.66
CA TYR A 62 -5.16 -5.19 -8.63
C TYR A 62 -5.11 -6.67 -8.22
N ALA A 63 -4.76 -6.94 -6.95
CA ALA A 63 -4.70 -8.30 -6.43
C ALA A 63 -6.08 -8.97 -6.42
N ALA A 64 -7.14 -8.26 -6.01
CA ALA A 64 -8.51 -8.76 -6.04
C ALA A 64 -8.99 -9.08 -7.46
N PHE A 65 -8.71 -8.19 -8.42
CA PHE A 65 -9.04 -8.43 -9.83
C PHE A 65 -8.28 -9.63 -10.41
N SER A 66 -6.99 -9.75 -10.08
CA SER A 66 -6.17 -10.90 -10.49
C SER A 66 -6.67 -12.21 -9.90
N PHE A 67 -7.15 -12.21 -8.65
CA PHE A 67 -7.83 -13.37 -8.04
C PHE A 67 -9.09 -13.77 -8.79
N TYR A 68 -9.95 -12.79 -9.04
CA TYR A 68 -11.22 -13.03 -9.73
C TYR A 68 -10.99 -13.61 -11.13
N ARG A 69 -10.00 -13.09 -11.86
CA ARG A 69 -9.69 -13.52 -13.23
C ARG A 69 -8.96 -14.87 -13.29
N SER A 70 -8.04 -15.14 -12.36
CA SER A 70 -7.18 -16.32 -12.46
C SER A 70 -7.80 -17.58 -11.86
N GLN A 71 -8.74 -17.45 -10.91
CA GLN A 71 -9.21 -18.52 -10.02
C GLN A 71 -8.07 -19.33 -9.35
N ALA A 72 -6.82 -18.86 -9.45
CA ALA A 72 -5.65 -19.54 -8.95
C ALA A 72 -5.37 -19.07 -7.52
N GLN A 73 -5.12 -20.03 -6.62
CA GLN A 73 -4.77 -19.73 -5.23
C GLN A 73 -3.29 -19.36 -5.09
N SER A 74 -2.90 -18.18 -5.60
CA SER A 74 -1.59 -17.60 -5.30
C SER A 74 -1.55 -17.13 -3.84
N SER A 75 -0.59 -17.61 -3.05
CA SER A 75 -0.36 -17.11 -1.69
C SER A 75 0.15 -15.67 -1.70
N THR A 76 1.02 -15.31 -2.64
CA THR A 76 1.60 -13.97 -2.78
C THR A 76 0.54 -12.91 -3.05
N LEU A 77 -0.35 -13.13 -4.02
CA LEU A 77 -1.44 -12.20 -4.29
C LEU A 77 -2.36 -12.06 -3.06
N LYS A 78 -2.60 -13.14 -2.31
CA LYS A 78 -3.46 -13.12 -1.11
C LYS A 78 -2.81 -12.25 -0.04
N SER A 79 -1.52 -12.42 0.18
CA SER A 79 -0.75 -11.61 1.13
C SER A 79 -0.76 -10.13 0.74
N VAL A 80 -0.50 -9.80 -0.53
CA VAL A 80 -0.52 -8.40 -1.00
C VAL A 80 -1.91 -7.79 -0.80
N LEU A 81 -2.98 -8.52 -1.14
CA LEU A 81 -4.35 -8.07 -0.94
C LEU A 81 -4.64 -7.80 0.54
N VAL A 82 -4.34 -8.76 1.42
CA VAL A 82 -4.63 -8.65 2.86
C VAL A 82 -3.85 -7.51 3.49
N ILE A 83 -2.54 -7.42 3.23
CA ILE A 83 -1.69 -6.35 3.80
C ILE A 83 -2.15 -4.98 3.32
N SER A 84 -2.46 -4.85 2.02
CA SER A 84 -2.92 -3.58 1.43
C SER A 84 -4.26 -3.15 2.00
N LEU A 85 -5.21 -4.08 2.16
CA LEU A 85 -6.51 -3.80 2.79
C LEU A 85 -6.37 -3.46 4.27
N LEU A 86 -5.51 -4.17 5.02
CA LEU A 86 -5.27 -3.87 6.44
C LEU A 86 -4.67 -2.49 6.63
N TRP A 87 -3.72 -2.10 5.79
CA TRP A 87 -3.14 -0.75 5.83
C TRP A 87 -4.21 0.31 5.53
N PHE A 88 -4.97 0.12 4.45
CA PHE A 88 -6.06 1.03 4.11
C PHE A 88 -7.11 1.13 5.24
N LEU A 89 -7.55 0.00 5.79
CA LEU A 89 -8.51 -0.04 6.89
C LEU A 89 -8.00 0.67 8.13
N THR A 90 -6.71 0.48 8.46
CA THR A 90 -6.10 1.17 9.60
C THR A 90 -6.15 2.67 9.38
N VAL A 91 -5.77 3.17 8.20
CA VAL A 91 -5.89 4.59 7.85
C VAL A 91 -7.34 5.07 7.91
N ALA A 92 -8.29 4.32 7.36
CA ALA A 92 -9.71 4.67 7.38
C ALA A 92 -10.25 4.80 8.82
N VAL A 93 -9.90 3.87 9.71
CA VAL A 93 -10.28 3.91 11.13
C VAL A 93 -9.62 5.10 11.83
N THR A 94 -8.33 5.33 11.62
CA THR A 94 -7.63 6.49 12.20
C THR A 94 -8.31 7.80 11.79
N LEU A 95 -8.66 7.95 10.52
CA LEU A 95 -9.35 9.14 10.01
C LEU A 95 -10.77 9.27 10.56
N ALA A 96 -11.51 8.16 10.68
CA ALA A 96 -12.87 8.17 11.22
C ALA A 96 -12.92 8.53 12.71
N VAL A 97 -11.96 8.05 13.51
CA VAL A 97 -11.86 8.35 14.94
C VAL A 97 -11.35 9.76 15.21
N SER A 98 -10.58 10.34 14.28
CA SER A 98 -10.07 11.72 14.41
C SER A 98 -11.09 12.82 14.06
N ARG A 99 -12.34 12.45 13.72
CA ARG A 99 -13.46 13.38 13.52
C ARG A 99 -14.26 13.54 14.80
#